data_AF-A0A8R1I110-F1
#
_entry.id   AF-A0A8R1I110-F1
#
_cell.length_a   1.000
_cell.length_b   1.000
_cell.length_c   1.000
_cell.angle_alpha   90.00
_cell.angle_beta   90.00
_cell.angle_gamma   90.00
#
_symmetry.space_group_name_H-M   'P 1'
#
loop_
_entity.id
_entity.type
_entity.pdbx_description
1 polymer ?
#
loop_
_entity_poly.entity_id
_entity_poly.type
_entity_poly.pdbx_seq_one_letter_code
_entity_poly.pdbx_strand_id
1 'polypeptide(L)'
;MDDIAVPIASTSGGTDDSVIAFQYPWALKVCQRQIEDESILLNVSRPFSTSYKHVQFTWALRLTDEYVLSNNAAVDSNRHVLLHLYYKEGPCAEVAVEEVRAQILDPVTDETVFAGLALTPTEFTRGSGWPIHVEKERRAEFTEFLHKSVDSNLVVIVEIRMKESLFEPLNYLPDVETAFRSQRIEKAAHNFVDDVISGKIRIPELEHVDEKQADNDKFSVHRLIFIYGVDTVSRAISENDNHSEICEQLVKNTFAHIYFERVLSREIKYFDDFITLVEGLTYAHLPALRKEVERFICQEVIQIQADMDPSFAKKLLLVSEKYNLEVLKMVINGFLVDQIIANSNPPKELVNITHELQQMAHEIQENENLENLVGTVVTDLQELTRRVRRVSLSHSPSQSSHSGSPLATPTNGSGSPSVPAPFDSPTSRFKRVSLA
;
A
#
# COMPACT_ATOMS: atom_id res chain seq x y z
N MET A 1 -25.84 3.73 -14.26
CA MET A 1 -25.24 4.32 -13.04
C MET A 1 -24.23 3.27 -12.66
N ASP A 2 -23.04 3.52 -13.17
CA ASP A 2 -22.12 2.48 -13.62
C ASP A 2 -21.11 2.24 -12.51
N ASP A 3 -21.14 1.03 -11.95
CA ASP A 3 -20.10 0.53 -11.06
C ASP A 3 -18.85 0.27 -11.91
N ILE A 4 -17.87 1.17 -11.75
CA ILE A 4 -16.51 1.01 -12.25
C ILE A 4 -15.90 -0.16 -11.48
N ALA A 5 -15.77 -1.31 -12.13
CA ALA A 5 -15.05 -2.45 -11.60
C ALA A 5 -13.57 -2.09 -11.43
N VAL A 6 -13.18 -1.80 -10.19
CA VAL A 6 -11.78 -1.72 -9.76
C VAL A 6 -11.18 -3.13 -9.91
N PRO A 7 -9.89 -3.30 -10.28
CA PRO A 7 -9.28 -4.62 -10.29
C PRO A 7 -9.30 -5.19 -8.87
N ILE A 8 -10.18 -6.15 -8.65
CA ILE A 8 -10.13 -7.03 -7.49
C ILE A 8 -8.79 -7.75 -7.58
N ALA A 9 -7.95 -7.61 -6.55
CA ALA A 9 -6.80 -8.48 -6.34
C ALA A 9 -7.32 -9.91 -6.13
N SER A 10 -7.63 -10.56 -7.24
CA SER A 10 -8.23 -11.89 -7.31
C SER A 10 -7.09 -12.88 -7.16
N THR A 11 -6.76 -13.26 -5.93
CA THR A 11 -5.74 -14.28 -5.65
C THR A 11 -6.26 -15.64 -6.14
N SER A 12 -5.90 -15.99 -7.37
CA SER A 12 -6.20 -17.31 -7.93
C SER A 12 -5.27 -18.36 -7.30
N GLY A 13 -5.81 -19.15 -6.37
CA GLY A 13 -5.49 -20.57 -6.20
C GLY A 13 -4.27 -20.94 -5.34
N GLY A 14 -4.58 -21.54 -4.19
CA GLY A 14 -4.03 -22.87 -3.89
C GLY A 14 -2.63 -22.97 -3.27
N THR A 15 -2.30 -22.10 -2.33
CA THR A 15 -1.34 -22.39 -1.25
C THR A 15 -1.83 -21.66 0.00
N ASP A 16 -1.71 -22.26 1.17
CA ASP A 16 -2.16 -21.71 2.46
C ASP A 16 -1.50 -20.34 2.69
N ASP A 17 -2.16 -19.25 2.27
CA ASP A 17 -1.65 -17.89 2.37
C ASP A 17 -1.58 -17.54 3.86
N SER A 18 -0.38 -17.29 4.35
CA SER A 18 -0.13 -17.03 5.76
C SER A 18 -0.97 -15.85 6.23
N VAL A 19 -1.62 -16.02 7.39
CA VAL A 19 -2.42 -14.96 7.99
C VAL A 19 -1.61 -14.26 9.06
N ILE A 20 -1.51 -12.94 8.94
CA ILE A 20 -0.85 -12.05 9.89
C ILE A 20 -1.92 -11.42 10.76
N ALA A 21 -1.66 -11.37 12.07
CA ALA A 21 -2.57 -10.81 13.04
C ALA A 21 -1.97 -9.56 13.70
N PHE A 22 -2.77 -8.50 13.74
CA PHE A 22 -2.40 -7.19 14.25
C PHE A 22 -3.29 -6.81 15.42
N GLN A 23 -2.70 -6.39 16.53
CA GLN A 23 -3.43 -6.02 17.73
C GLN A 23 -3.35 -4.51 17.97
N TYR A 24 -4.51 -3.90 18.21
CA TYR A 24 -4.64 -2.48 18.58
C TYR A 24 -5.37 -2.34 19.92
N PRO A 25 -4.68 -1.86 20.98
CA PRO A 25 -5.32 -1.46 22.22
C PRO A 25 -5.86 -0.02 22.15
N TRP A 26 -7.16 0.13 22.36
CA TRP A 26 -7.85 1.42 22.45
C TRP A 26 -8.28 1.71 23.89
N ALA A 27 -7.47 2.50 24.60
CA ALA A 27 -7.87 3.09 25.87
C ALA A 27 -8.97 4.15 25.63
N LEU A 28 -10.14 3.93 26.22
CA LEU A 28 -11.36 4.69 26.00
C LEU A 28 -11.95 5.14 27.35
N LYS A 29 -12.22 6.43 27.49
CA LYS A 29 -13.21 6.89 28.47
C LYS A 29 -14.58 6.91 27.78
N VAL A 30 -15.53 6.14 28.28
CA VAL A 30 -16.86 6.04 27.67
C VAL A 30 -17.62 7.34 27.90
N CYS A 31 -17.80 8.11 26.83
CA CYS A 31 -18.52 9.38 26.90
C CYS A 31 -19.84 9.30 26.13
N GLN A 32 -20.83 10.05 26.62
CA GLN A 32 -22.03 10.39 25.85
C GLN A 32 -21.88 11.80 25.26
N ARG A 33 -22.47 12.00 24.09
CA ARG A 33 -22.65 13.32 23.48
C ARG A 33 -24.12 13.65 23.46
N GLN A 34 -24.44 14.87 23.83
CA GLN A 34 -25.77 15.42 23.66
C GLN A 34 -25.91 15.89 22.22
N ILE A 35 -26.90 15.35 21.51
CA ILE A 35 -27.30 15.77 20.17
C ILE A 35 -28.78 16.12 20.27
N GLU A 36 -29.08 17.40 20.10
CA GLU A 36 -30.44 17.95 20.33
C GLU A 36 -30.93 17.62 21.75
N ASP A 37 -32.03 16.89 21.89
CA ASP A 37 -32.66 16.51 23.16
C ASP A 37 -32.28 15.10 23.63
N GLU A 38 -31.37 14.40 22.93
CA GLU A 38 -30.99 13.02 23.24
C GLU A 38 -29.50 12.88 23.55
N SER A 39 -29.16 12.04 24.53
CA SER A 39 -27.77 11.60 24.74
C SER A 39 -27.52 10.32 23.95
N ILE A 40 -26.41 10.31 23.21
CA ILE A 40 -25.93 9.12 22.50
C ILE A 40 -24.50 8.79 22.91
N LEU A 41 -24.18 7.50 22.98
CA LEU A 41 -22.80 7.04 22.99
C LEU A 41 -22.18 7.36 21.64
N LEU A 42 -21.07 8.11 21.63
CA LEU A 42 -20.30 8.38 20.43
C LEU A 42 -18.84 8.59 20.78
N ASN A 43 -18.02 7.57 20.55
CA ASN A 43 -16.59 7.58 20.83
C ASN A 43 -15.83 7.07 19.61
N VAL A 44 -14.75 7.75 19.24
CA VAL A 44 -13.95 7.44 18.04
C VAL A 44 -12.49 7.30 18.45
N SER A 45 -11.84 6.22 18.03
CA SER A 45 -10.42 6.02 18.29
C SER A 45 -9.56 6.97 17.46
N ARG A 46 -8.32 7.17 17.89
CA ARG A 46 -7.31 7.73 16.97
C ARG A 46 -7.09 6.73 15.84
N PRO A 47 -6.80 7.18 14.60
CA PRO A 47 -6.43 6.28 13.53
C PRO A 47 -5.21 5.45 13.90
N PHE A 48 -5.14 4.20 13.44
CA PHE A 48 -4.00 3.30 13.65
C PHE A 48 -3.72 2.57 12.34
N SER A 49 -2.50 2.04 12.16
CA SER A 49 -2.13 1.41 10.89
C SER A 49 -1.54 0.03 11.11
N THR A 50 -2.10 -0.97 10.42
CA THR A 50 -1.45 -2.27 10.27
C THR A 50 -0.34 -2.11 9.22
N SER A 51 0.87 -2.57 9.53
CA SER A 51 2.04 -2.43 8.67
C SER A 51 2.81 -3.74 8.61
N TYR A 52 3.05 -4.24 7.42
CA TYR A 52 3.91 -5.39 7.18
C TYR A 52 4.54 -5.25 5.79
N LYS A 53 5.81 -5.67 5.63
CA LYS A 53 6.58 -5.52 4.38
C LYS A 53 6.44 -4.13 3.72
N HIS A 54 6.43 -3.06 4.52
CA HIS A 54 6.29 -1.67 4.07
C HIS A 54 4.96 -1.29 3.41
N VAL A 55 3.95 -2.15 3.46
CA VAL A 55 2.58 -1.85 3.02
C VAL A 55 1.75 -1.56 4.26
N GLN A 56 0.91 -0.51 4.21
CA GLN A 56 0.08 -0.11 5.35
C GLN A 56 -1.39 0.05 5.02
N PHE A 57 -2.23 -0.34 5.97
CA PHE A 57 -3.66 -0.07 5.98
C PHE A 57 -3.99 0.72 7.24
N THR A 58 -4.67 1.85 7.08
CA THR A 58 -5.10 2.73 8.17
C THR A 58 -6.55 2.48 8.52
N TRP A 59 -6.80 2.32 9.81
CA TRP A 59 -8.09 1.99 10.39
C TRP A 59 -8.49 3.00 11.47
N ALA A 60 -9.76 2.98 11.87
CA ALA A 60 -10.23 3.61 13.09
C ALA A 60 -11.42 2.82 13.68
N LEU A 61 -11.62 2.95 14.99
CA LEU A 61 -12.79 2.38 15.66
C LEU A 61 -13.81 3.46 15.98
N ARG A 62 -15.08 3.10 15.93
CA ARG A 62 -16.19 3.95 16.40
C ARG A 62 -17.15 3.13 17.24
N LEU A 63 -17.38 3.58 18.46
CA LEU A 63 -18.42 3.07 19.33
C LEU A 63 -19.60 4.05 19.29
N THR A 64 -20.78 3.60 18.84
CA THR A 64 -21.93 4.48 18.64
C THR A 64 -23.25 3.79 18.96
N ASP A 65 -24.21 4.56 19.46
CA ASP A 65 -25.62 4.13 19.44
C ASP A 65 -26.15 4.16 18.00
N GLU A 66 -26.80 3.08 17.57
CA GLU A 66 -27.54 3.03 16.32
C GLU A 66 -28.97 2.55 16.53
N TYR A 67 -29.89 3.16 15.77
CA TYR A 67 -31.27 2.70 15.70
C TYR A 67 -31.38 1.52 14.74
N VAL A 68 -31.75 0.36 15.26
CA VAL A 68 -32.10 -0.78 14.42
C VAL A 68 -33.61 -0.77 14.19
N LEU A 69 -34.03 -0.55 12.95
CA LEU A 69 -35.44 -0.68 12.57
C LEU A 69 -35.87 -2.15 12.76
N SER A 70 -36.62 -2.44 13.81
CA SER A 70 -37.28 -3.73 13.97
C SER A 70 -38.64 -3.67 13.27
N ASN A 71 -38.95 -4.67 12.42
CA ASN A 71 -40.23 -4.78 11.71
C ASN A 71 -41.43 -5.07 12.65
N ASN A 72 -41.22 -5.09 13.97
CA ASN A 72 -42.25 -5.35 14.96
C ASN A 72 -42.57 -4.04 15.70
N ALA A 73 -43.80 -3.56 15.50
CA ALA A 73 -44.34 -2.29 16.01
C ALA A 73 -44.60 -2.28 17.53
N ALA A 74 -43.63 -2.70 18.34
CA ALA A 74 -43.66 -2.54 19.79
C ALA A 74 -42.53 -1.59 20.20
N VAL A 75 -42.95 -0.47 20.79
CA VAL A 75 -42.15 0.65 21.26
C VAL A 75 -41.37 0.21 22.50
N ASP A 76 -40.14 -0.22 22.29
CA ASP A 76 -39.04 -0.08 23.24
C ASP A 76 -37.84 0.44 22.45
N SER A 77 -36.99 1.25 23.07
CA SER A 77 -35.85 1.91 22.42
C SER A 77 -34.95 0.88 21.71
N ASN A 78 -35.12 0.69 20.40
CA ASN A 78 -34.31 -0.20 19.54
C ASN A 78 -32.90 0.37 19.28
N ARG A 79 -32.31 1.04 20.27
CA ARG A 79 -30.94 1.53 20.21
C ARG A 79 -30.02 0.40 20.63
N HIS A 80 -29.10 0.05 19.75
CA HIS A 80 -28.04 -0.89 20.05
C HIS A 80 -26.71 -0.17 19.94
N VAL A 81 -25.82 -0.41 20.91
CA VAL A 81 -24.45 0.07 20.80
C VAL A 81 -23.69 -0.85 19.86
N LEU A 82 -23.03 -0.26 18.86
CA LEU A 82 -22.22 -0.97 17.88
C LEU A 82 -20.77 -0.46 17.93
N LEU A 83 -19.84 -1.41 17.90
CA LEU A 83 -18.43 -1.14 17.67
C LEU A 83 -18.13 -1.35 16.19
N HIS A 84 -17.72 -0.30 15.49
CA HIS A 84 -17.38 -0.35 14.08
C HIS A 84 -15.88 -0.28 13.87
N LEU A 85 -15.39 -1.03 12.87
CA LEU A 85 -14.06 -0.87 12.29
C LEU A 85 -14.19 -0.13 10.96
N TYR A 86 -13.48 0.99 10.81
CA TYR A 86 -13.45 1.80 9.59
C TYR A 86 -12.15 1.59 8.84
N TYR A 87 -12.25 1.30 7.55
CA TYR A 87 -11.09 1.33 6.65
C TYR A 87 -10.92 2.76 6.12
N LYS A 88 -9.91 3.49 6.60
CA LYS A 88 -9.73 4.90 6.27
C LYS A 88 -8.94 5.10 4.99
N GLU A 89 -7.79 4.43 4.89
CA GLU A 89 -6.78 4.68 3.87
C GLU A 89 -5.91 3.44 3.71
N GLY A 90 -5.45 3.16 2.49
CA GLY A 90 -4.55 2.05 2.19
C GLY A 90 -4.31 1.97 0.68
N PRO A 91 -3.67 0.91 0.19
CA PRO A 91 -3.23 0.81 -1.20
C PRO A 91 -4.38 0.58 -2.20
N CYS A 92 -5.47 -0.06 -1.78
CA CYS A 92 -6.60 -0.42 -2.64
C CYS A 92 -7.93 0.14 -2.11
N ALA A 93 -8.92 0.30 -2.99
CA ALA A 93 -10.24 0.78 -2.60
C ALA A 93 -10.97 -0.25 -1.74
N GLU A 94 -10.77 -1.53 -2.03
CA GLU A 94 -11.41 -2.66 -1.36
C GLU A 94 -10.35 -3.60 -0.78
N VAL A 95 -10.54 -4.06 0.45
CA VAL A 95 -9.64 -5.00 1.13
C VAL A 95 -10.43 -6.10 1.83
N ALA A 96 -10.10 -7.35 1.53
CA ALA A 96 -10.68 -8.51 2.21
C ALA A 96 -9.92 -8.77 3.52
N VAL A 97 -10.62 -8.73 4.65
CA VAL A 97 -10.08 -9.06 5.97
C VAL A 97 -10.60 -10.44 6.37
N GLU A 98 -9.71 -11.34 6.78
CA GLU A 98 -10.07 -12.73 7.12
C GLU A 98 -10.90 -12.79 8.39
N GLU A 99 -10.50 -12.04 9.42
CA GLU A 99 -11.22 -12.01 10.68
C GLU A 99 -10.87 -10.75 11.48
N VAL A 100 -11.84 -10.21 12.19
CA VAL A 100 -11.63 -9.21 13.23
C VAL A 100 -12.20 -9.74 14.53
N ARG A 101 -11.44 -9.71 15.61
CA ARG A 101 -11.92 -10.01 16.97
C ARG A 101 -11.76 -8.81 17.86
N ALA A 102 -12.72 -8.60 18.76
CA ALA A 102 -12.58 -7.58 19.79
C ALA A 102 -12.97 -8.11 21.17
N GLN A 103 -12.32 -7.56 22.18
CA GLN A 103 -12.64 -7.78 23.59
C GLN A 103 -12.45 -6.47 24.37
N ILE A 104 -13.14 -6.35 25.49
CA ILE A 104 -13.07 -5.20 26.38
C ILE A 104 -12.47 -5.67 27.71
N LEU A 105 -11.43 -4.98 28.15
CA LEU A 105 -10.71 -5.22 29.39
C LEU A 105 -10.97 -4.09 30.38
N ASP A 106 -10.95 -4.42 31.67
CA ASP A 106 -10.82 -3.43 32.74
C ASP A 106 -9.38 -2.89 32.76
N PRO A 107 -9.18 -1.56 32.76
CA PRO A 107 -7.84 -0.97 32.67
C PRO A 107 -6.97 -1.17 33.92
N VAL A 108 -7.57 -1.55 35.05
CA VAL A 108 -6.86 -1.74 36.33
C VAL A 108 -6.53 -3.21 36.56
N THR A 109 -7.49 -4.11 36.33
CA THR A 109 -7.29 -5.55 36.57
C THR A 109 -6.76 -6.31 35.36
N ASP A 110 -6.83 -5.73 34.16
CA ASP A 110 -6.54 -6.38 32.87
C ASP A 110 -7.42 -7.61 32.59
N GLU A 111 -8.52 -7.76 33.34
CA GLU A 111 -9.47 -8.84 33.16
C GLU A 111 -10.47 -8.52 32.05
N THR A 112 -10.82 -9.54 31.26
CA THR A 112 -11.83 -9.41 30.21
C THR A 112 -13.22 -9.21 30.82
N VAL A 113 -13.78 -8.02 30.64
CA VAL A 113 -15.12 -7.65 31.10
C VAL A 113 -16.19 -7.89 30.03
N PHE A 114 -15.80 -7.93 28.75
CA PHE A 114 -16.70 -8.34 27.67
C PHE A 114 -15.91 -8.99 26.52
N ALA A 115 -16.39 -10.12 26.02
CA ALA A 115 -15.76 -10.88 24.93
C ALA A 115 -16.78 -11.27 23.85
N GLY A 116 -16.31 -11.92 22.78
CA GLY A 116 -17.18 -12.50 21.75
C GLY A 116 -17.64 -11.51 20.68
N LEU A 117 -16.92 -10.39 20.51
CA LEU A 117 -17.11 -9.53 19.35
C LEU A 117 -16.28 -10.08 18.18
N ALA A 118 -16.93 -10.37 17.06
CA ALA A 118 -16.25 -10.88 15.87
C ALA A 118 -16.85 -10.35 14.57
N LEU A 119 -16.02 -10.26 13.55
CA LEU A 119 -16.39 -10.05 12.16
C LEU A 119 -15.65 -11.11 11.34
N THR A 120 -16.39 -12.01 10.73
CA THR A 120 -15.88 -13.09 9.86
C THR A 120 -15.75 -12.57 8.41
N PRO A 121 -15.10 -13.30 7.47
CA PRO A 121 -14.50 -12.71 6.28
C PRO A 121 -15.37 -11.65 5.61
N THR A 122 -14.85 -10.43 5.58
CA THR A 122 -15.60 -9.24 5.14
C THR A 122 -14.71 -8.38 4.26
N GLU A 123 -15.30 -7.85 3.21
CA GLU A 123 -14.68 -6.89 2.32
C GLU A 123 -14.95 -5.46 2.80
N PHE A 124 -13.86 -4.71 2.98
CA PHE A 124 -13.88 -3.33 3.43
C PHE A 124 -13.60 -2.40 2.24
N THR A 125 -14.58 -1.59 1.87
CA THR A 125 -14.43 -0.38 1.05
C THR A 125 -13.85 0.80 1.83
N ARG A 126 -12.88 1.50 1.25
CA ARG A 126 -12.23 2.69 1.80
C ARG A 126 -13.27 3.78 2.10
N GLY A 127 -13.14 4.40 3.27
CA GLY A 127 -14.04 5.45 3.77
C GLY A 127 -15.27 4.94 4.51
N SER A 128 -15.50 3.62 4.55
CA SER A 128 -16.68 3.02 5.17
C SER A 128 -16.32 2.27 6.47
N GLY A 129 -17.35 1.93 7.25
CA GLY A 129 -17.21 1.23 8.53
C GLY A 129 -18.14 0.04 8.65
N TRP A 130 -17.62 -1.06 9.21
CA TRP A 130 -18.33 -2.31 9.37
C TRP A 130 -18.53 -2.60 10.86
N PRO A 131 -19.76 -2.98 11.27
CA PRO A 131 -20.05 -3.32 12.65
C PRO A 131 -19.40 -4.66 13.02
N ILE A 132 -18.58 -4.67 14.06
CA ILE A 132 -18.08 -5.89 14.68
C ILE A 132 -19.23 -6.50 15.46
N HIS A 133 -19.64 -7.71 15.07
CA HIS A 133 -20.87 -8.30 15.56
C HIS A 133 -20.71 -8.89 16.96
N VAL A 134 -21.72 -8.63 17.77
CA VAL A 134 -22.00 -9.39 19.00
C VAL A 134 -23.04 -10.46 18.67
N GLU A 135 -22.88 -11.65 19.25
CA GLU A 135 -23.89 -12.71 19.22
C GLU A 135 -25.28 -12.15 19.56
N LYS A 136 -26.30 -12.58 18.82
CA LYS A 136 -27.63 -11.94 18.85
C LYS A 136 -28.22 -11.90 20.26
N GLU A 137 -27.99 -12.97 21.02
CA GLU A 137 -28.44 -13.18 22.39
C GLU A 137 -27.77 -12.22 23.38
N ARG A 138 -26.57 -11.71 23.05
CA ARG A 138 -25.73 -10.86 23.92
C ARG A 138 -25.76 -9.38 23.53
N ARG A 139 -26.51 -8.99 22.50
CA ARG A 139 -26.59 -7.58 22.05
C ARG A 139 -27.19 -6.64 23.08
N ALA A 140 -28.25 -7.08 23.77
CA ALA A 140 -28.87 -6.32 24.85
C ALA A 140 -27.92 -6.19 26.04
N GLU A 141 -27.25 -7.27 26.44
CA GLU A 141 -26.22 -7.30 27.48
C GLU A 141 -25.08 -6.32 27.17
N PHE A 142 -24.56 -6.33 25.94
CA PHE A 142 -23.50 -5.42 25.48
C PHE A 142 -23.91 -3.95 25.55
N THR A 143 -25.12 -3.65 25.07
CA THR A 143 -25.68 -2.30 25.08
C THR A 143 -25.86 -1.79 26.51
N GLU A 144 -26.46 -2.60 27.37
CA GLU A 144 -26.67 -2.26 28.79
C GLU A 144 -25.33 -2.08 29.53
N PHE A 145 -24.36 -2.96 29.27
CA PHE A 145 -23.00 -2.85 29.82
C PHE A 145 -22.38 -1.49 29.49
N LEU A 146 -22.37 -1.08 28.21
CA LEU A 146 -21.73 0.18 27.81
C LEU A 146 -22.45 1.42 28.33
N HIS A 147 -23.78 1.39 28.44
CA HIS A 147 -24.52 2.48 29.09
C HIS A 147 -24.23 2.57 30.59
N LYS A 148 -24.03 1.44 31.29
CA LYS A 148 -23.61 1.44 32.70
C LYS A 148 -22.16 1.89 32.88
N SER A 149 -21.32 1.68 31.86
CA SER A 149 -19.91 2.08 31.88
C SER A 149 -19.67 3.54 31.48
N VAL A 150 -20.70 4.37 31.29
CA VAL A 150 -20.52 5.81 31.02
C VAL A 150 -19.67 6.44 32.13
N ASP A 151 -18.77 7.34 31.72
CA ASP A 151 -17.72 7.97 32.53
C ASP A 151 -16.64 7.04 33.08
N SER A 152 -16.73 5.73 32.82
CA SER A 152 -15.69 4.76 33.17
C SER A 152 -14.61 4.67 32.09
N ASN A 153 -13.41 4.24 32.48
CA ASN A 153 -12.33 3.93 31.56
C ASN A 153 -12.36 2.44 31.22
N LEU A 154 -12.21 2.10 29.94
CA LEU A 154 -12.15 0.75 29.40
C LEU A 154 -10.97 0.63 28.42
N VAL A 155 -10.52 -0.59 28.18
CA VAL A 155 -9.58 -0.87 27.08
C VAL A 155 -10.23 -1.81 26.09
N VAL A 156 -10.45 -1.35 24.85
CA VAL A 156 -10.93 -2.21 23.76
C VAL A 156 -9.71 -2.76 23.02
N ILE A 157 -9.50 -4.06 23.03
CA ILE A 157 -8.46 -4.73 22.25
C ILE A 157 -9.09 -5.25 20.96
N VAL A 158 -8.57 -4.82 19.82
CA VAL A 158 -9.00 -5.31 18.50
C VAL A 158 -7.85 -6.06 17.84
N GLU A 159 -8.10 -7.29 17.42
CA GLU A 159 -7.22 -8.10 16.59
C GLU A 159 -7.76 -8.13 15.16
N ILE A 160 -6.93 -7.75 14.18
CA ILE A 160 -7.25 -7.78 12.75
C ILE A 160 -6.36 -8.82 12.08
N ARG A 161 -6.97 -9.82 11.45
CA ARG A 161 -6.30 -10.91 10.73
C ARG A 161 -6.38 -10.67 9.23
N MET A 162 -5.23 -10.53 8.59
CA MET A 162 -5.09 -10.19 7.17
C MET A 162 -4.16 -11.19 6.49
N LYS A 163 -4.45 -11.51 5.22
CA LYS A 163 -3.56 -12.32 4.38
C LYS A 163 -2.23 -11.62 4.15
N GLU A 164 -1.14 -12.37 4.16
CA GLU A 164 0.20 -11.85 3.90
C GLU A 164 0.31 -11.28 2.48
N SER A 165 -0.38 -11.88 1.49
CA SER A 165 -0.42 -11.38 0.11
C SER A 165 -0.94 -9.93 -0.04
N LEU A 166 -1.71 -9.42 0.94
CA LEU A 166 -2.13 -8.01 0.97
C LEU A 166 -0.96 -7.06 1.25
N PHE A 167 0.18 -7.55 1.67
CA PHE A 167 1.36 -6.75 1.98
C PHE A 167 2.46 -6.87 0.93
N GLU A 168 2.13 -7.41 -0.25
CA GLU A 168 3.03 -7.45 -1.40
C GLU A 168 2.80 -6.20 -2.28
N PRO A 169 3.78 -5.27 -2.36
CA PRO A 169 3.57 -3.98 -3.04
C PRO A 169 3.20 -4.09 -4.52
N LEU A 170 3.76 -5.10 -5.20
CA LEU A 170 3.58 -5.26 -6.65
C LEU A 170 2.14 -5.67 -7.02
N ASN A 171 1.36 -6.18 -6.07
CA ASN A 171 -0.06 -6.52 -6.27
C ASN A 171 -0.94 -5.27 -6.50
N TYR A 172 -0.42 -4.07 -6.21
CA TYR A 172 -1.12 -2.79 -6.39
C TYR A 172 -0.78 -2.08 -7.70
N LEU A 173 0.08 -2.69 -8.51
CA LEU A 173 0.37 -2.26 -9.87
C LEU A 173 -0.43 -3.11 -10.86
N PRO A 174 -0.66 -2.64 -12.10
CA PRO A 174 -1.44 -3.39 -13.08
C PRO A 174 -0.95 -4.84 -13.22
N ASP A 175 -1.84 -5.82 -13.14
CA ASP A 175 -1.42 -7.22 -13.22
C ASP A 175 -0.87 -7.53 -14.62
N VAL A 176 0.41 -7.89 -14.67
CA VAL A 176 1.09 -8.30 -15.91
C VAL A 176 1.13 -9.82 -16.03
N GLU A 177 1.13 -10.56 -14.91
CA GLU A 177 1.19 -12.03 -14.90
C GLU A 177 -0.09 -12.67 -15.44
N THR A 178 -1.26 -12.12 -15.09
CA THR A 178 -2.53 -12.52 -15.73
C THR A 178 -2.60 -12.03 -17.17
N ALA A 179 -1.90 -10.94 -17.51
CA ALA A 179 -1.79 -10.44 -18.88
C ALA A 179 -0.96 -11.37 -19.78
N PHE A 180 0.05 -12.02 -19.22
CA PHE A 180 0.82 -13.10 -19.87
C PHE A 180 0.04 -14.41 -20.07
N ARG A 181 -1.14 -14.58 -19.43
CA ARG A 181 -1.99 -15.77 -19.69
C ARG A 181 -2.54 -15.79 -21.12
N SER A 182 -2.51 -14.67 -21.83
CA SER A 182 -2.76 -14.63 -23.28
C SER A 182 -1.44 -14.58 -24.06
N GLN A 183 -0.86 -15.77 -24.30
CA GLN A 183 0.31 -15.95 -25.18
C GLN A 183 0.15 -15.23 -26.54
N ARG A 184 -1.10 -15.04 -26.97
CA ARG A 184 -1.45 -14.33 -28.19
C ARG A 184 -1.20 -12.82 -28.11
N ILE A 185 -1.68 -12.16 -27.05
CA ILE A 185 -1.47 -10.70 -26.85
C ILE A 185 0.01 -10.42 -26.68
N GLU A 186 0.67 -11.20 -25.83
CA GLU A 186 2.11 -11.11 -25.59
C GLU A 186 2.91 -11.23 -26.90
N LYS A 187 2.63 -12.27 -27.70
CA LYS A 187 3.31 -12.49 -28.98
C LYS A 187 3.06 -11.35 -29.97
N ALA A 188 1.82 -10.86 -30.07
CA ALA A 188 1.48 -9.75 -30.96
C ALA A 188 2.21 -8.45 -30.55
N ALA A 189 2.25 -8.16 -29.26
CA ALA A 189 2.99 -7.02 -28.72
C ALA A 189 4.50 -7.14 -28.94
N HIS A 190 5.09 -8.31 -28.69
CA HIS A 190 6.50 -8.56 -29.00
C HIS A 190 6.83 -8.36 -30.47
N ASN A 191 6.04 -8.96 -31.38
CA ASN A 191 6.24 -8.82 -32.82
C ASN A 191 6.19 -7.35 -33.24
N PHE A 192 5.19 -6.60 -32.76
CA PHE A 192 5.07 -5.18 -33.06
C PHE A 192 6.31 -4.40 -32.58
N VAL A 193 6.72 -4.58 -31.33
CA VAL A 193 7.87 -3.87 -30.75
C VAL A 193 9.17 -4.22 -31.49
N ASP A 194 9.38 -5.49 -31.84
CA ASP A 194 10.56 -5.92 -32.60
C ASP A 194 10.57 -5.37 -34.03
N ASP A 195 9.40 -5.30 -34.67
CA ASP A 195 9.27 -4.74 -36.01
C ASP A 195 9.45 -3.21 -36.03
N VAL A 196 9.09 -2.50 -34.94
CA VAL A 196 9.44 -1.09 -34.76
C VAL A 196 10.94 -0.92 -34.55
N ILE A 197 11.56 -1.70 -33.65
CA ILE A 197 13.01 -1.62 -33.37
C ILE A 197 13.83 -1.94 -34.64
N SER A 198 13.37 -2.89 -35.45
CA SER A 198 14.02 -3.26 -36.72
C SER A 198 13.66 -2.37 -37.91
N GLY A 199 12.81 -1.36 -37.72
CA GLY A 199 12.42 -0.40 -38.77
C GLY A 199 11.54 -0.99 -39.88
N LYS A 200 10.88 -2.13 -39.63
CA LYS A 200 9.97 -2.76 -40.60
C LYS A 200 8.60 -2.11 -40.64
N ILE A 201 8.15 -1.56 -39.51
CA ILE A 201 6.88 -0.82 -39.41
C ILE A 201 7.17 0.67 -39.57
N ARG A 202 6.39 1.30 -40.45
CA ARG A 202 6.31 2.77 -40.52
C ARG A 202 5.09 3.23 -39.74
N ILE A 203 5.30 4.17 -38.83
CA ILE A 203 4.23 4.81 -38.06
C ILE A 203 3.90 6.13 -38.77
N PRO A 204 2.69 6.27 -39.33
CA PRO A 204 2.33 7.43 -40.17
C PRO A 204 2.58 8.79 -39.49
N GLU A 205 2.28 8.88 -38.20
CA GLU A 205 2.44 10.11 -37.41
C GLU A 205 3.90 10.50 -37.20
N LEU A 206 4.83 9.53 -37.25
CA LEU A 206 6.27 9.79 -37.11
C LEU A 206 6.91 10.31 -38.42
N GLU A 207 6.27 10.13 -39.57
CA GLU A 207 6.81 10.61 -40.86
C GLU A 207 6.90 12.15 -40.93
N HIS A 208 6.17 12.84 -40.04
CA HIS A 208 6.13 14.30 -39.96
C HIS A 208 7.03 14.88 -38.86
N VAL A 209 7.68 14.03 -38.06
CA VAL A 209 8.59 14.44 -36.99
C VAL A 209 9.99 14.52 -37.57
N ASP A 210 10.59 15.71 -37.60
CA ASP A 210 11.98 15.85 -38.03
C ASP A 210 12.96 15.35 -36.94
N GLU A 211 14.19 15.02 -37.33
CA GLU A 211 15.21 14.50 -36.39
C GLU A 211 15.49 15.48 -35.24
N LYS A 212 15.40 16.79 -35.48
CA LYS A 212 15.64 17.81 -34.45
C LYS A 212 14.51 17.88 -33.43
N GLN A 213 13.28 17.64 -33.86
CA GLN A 213 12.09 17.60 -33.03
C GLN A 213 12.05 16.29 -32.24
N ALA A 214 12.47 15.18 -32.83
CA ALA A 214 12.66 13.92 -32.13
C ALA A 214 13.75 14.00 -31.05
N ASP A 215 14.85 14.70 -31.31
CA ASP A 215 15.92 14.91 -30.33
C ASP A 215 15.50 15.85 -29.18
N ASN A 216 14.71 16.88 -29.48
CA ASN A 216 14.22 17.83 -28.47
C ASN A 216 13.07 17.26 -27.62
N ASP A 217 12.25 16.35 -28.16
CA ASP A 217 11.13 15.72 -27.45
C ASP A 217 10.99 14.24 -27.83
N LYS A 218 11.95 13.44 -27.35
CA LYS A 218 11.95 11.99 -27.54
C LYS A 218 10.70 11.31 -26.96
N PHE A 219 10.09 11.90 -25.93
CA PHE A 219 8.92 11.32 -25.27
C PHE A 219 7.64 11.46 -26.10
N SER A 220 7.54 12.51 -26.92
CA SER A 220 6.51 12.59 -27.96
C SER A 220 6.62 11.46 -28.99
N VAL A 221 7.84 11.08 -29.37
CA VAL A 221 8.06 9.92 -30.26
C VAL A 221 7.59 8.62 -29.60
N HIS A 222 8.01 8.37 -28.35
CA HIS A 222 7.55 7.20 -27.60
C HIS A 222 6.02 7.17 -27.46
N ARG A 223 5.39 8.33 -27.26
CA ARG A 223 3.93 8.45 -27.17
C ARG A 223 3.23 8.00 -28.44
N LEU A 224 3.71 8.45 -29.60
CA LEU A 224 3.15 8.09 -30.89
C LEU A 224 3.31 6.58 -31.17
N ILE A 225 4.49 6.03 -30.90
CA ILE A 225 4.74 4.58 -31.01
C ILE A 225 3.80 3.79 -30.11
N PHE A 226 3.65 4.23 -28.86
CA PHE A 226 2.84 3.54 -27.87
C PHE A 226 1.35 3.51 -28.27
N ILE A 227 0.78 4.65 -28.65
CA ILE A 227 -0.62 4.75 -29.05
C ILE A 227 -0.90 3.88 -30.29
N TYR A 228 -0.05 4.01 -31.32
CA TYR A 228 -0.20 3.25 -32.56
C TYR A 228 -0.02 1.74 -32.32
N GLY A 229 0.93 1.35 -31.46
CA GLY A 229 1.17 -0.04 -31.11
C GLY A 229 0.03 -0.69 -30.36
N VAL A 230 -0.54 -0.02 -29.35
CA VAL A 230 -1.72 -0.50 -28.62
C VAL A 230 -2.90 -0.68 -29.58
N ASP A 231 -3.20 0.31 -30.43
CA ASP A 231 -4.28 0.19 -31.41
C ASP A 231 -4.08 -0.97 -32.40
N THR A 232 -2.86 -1.12 -32.93
CA THR A 232 -2.53 -2.18 -33.88
C THR A 232 -2.65 -3.57 -33.26
N VAL A 233 -2.14 -3.75 -32.04
CA VAL A 233 -2.26 -5.02 -31.33
C VAL A 233 -3.72 -5.28 -30.98
N SER A 234 -4.46 -4.30 -30.47
CA SER A 234 -5.89 -4.44 -30.17
C SER A 234 -6.71 -4.88 -31.38
N ARG A 235 -6.50 -4.28 -32.57
CA ARG A 235 -7.17 -4.70 -33.81
C ARG A 235 -6.84 -6.14 -34.19
N ALA A 236 -5.56 -6.52 -34.17
CA ALA A 236 -5.12 -7.88 -34.48
C ALA A 236 -5.67 -8.94 -33.48
N ILE A 237 -5.96 -8.53 -32.25
CA ILE A 237 -6.58 -9.40 -31.24
C ILE A 237 -8.08 -9.53 -31.49
N SER A 238 -8.74 -8.47 -31.90
CA SER A 238 -10.19 -8.39 -31.90
C SER A 238 -10.84 -8.85 -33.20
N GLU A 239 -10.08 -8.92 -34.28
CA GLU A 239 -10.49 -9.64 -35.50
C GLU A 239 -10.84 -11.12 -35.26
N ASN A 240 -10.54 -11.68 -34.08
CA ASN A 240 -10.85 -13.07 -33.72
C ASN A 240 -11.72 -13.25 -32.45
N ASP A 241 -12.15 -12.19 -31.75
CA ASP A 241 -12.92 -12.31 -30.47
C ASP A 241 -13.96 -11.18 -30.32
N ASN A 242 -15.04 -11.43 -29.56
CA ASN A 242 -16.01 -10.39 -29.18
C ASN A 242 -15.33 -9.39 -28.21
N HIS A 243 -15.06 -8.17 -28.68
CA HIS A 243 -14.45 -7.06 -27.93
C HIS A 243 -15.14 -6.81 -26.56
N SER A 244 -14.37 -6.91 -25.48
CA SER A 244 -14.73 -6.39 -24.16
C SER A 244 -13.71 -5.35 -23.70
N GLU A 245 -14.12 -4.38 -22.89
CA GLU A 245 -13.26 -3.34 -22.30
C GLU A 245 -12.08 -3.93 -21.49
N ILE A 246 -12.32 -5.10 -20.87
CA ILE A 246 -11.30 -5.88 -20.16
C ILE A 246 -10.15 -6.27 -21.10
N CYS A 247 -10.43 -6.57 -22.37
CA CYS A 247 -9.42 -6.94 -23.36
C CYS A 247 -8.52 -5.75 -23.72
N GLU A 248 -9.07 -4.54 -23.83
CA GLU A 248 -8.30 -3.35 -24.18
C GLU A 248 -7.31 -2.96 -23.07
N GLN A 249 -7.77 -2.96 -21.82
CA GLN A 249 -6.90 -2.67 -20.68
C GLN A 249 -5.80 -3.73 -20.53
N LEU A 250 -6.13 -5.00 -20.82
CA LEU A 250 -5.15 -6.09 -20.83
C LEU A 250 -4.07 -5.86 -21.90
N VAL A 251 -4.46 -5.57 -23.15
CA VAL A 251 -3.53 -5.26 -24.24
C VAL A 251 -2.63 -4.07 -23.86
N LYS A 252 -3.22 -2.99 -23.33
CA LYS A 252 -2.48 -1.80 -22.93
C LYS A 252 -1.44 -2.08 -21.85
N ASN A 253 -1.79 -2.87 -20.83
CA ASN A 253 -0.88 -3.25 -19.74
C ASN A 253 0.25 -4.15 -20.26
N THR A 254 -0.08 -5.20 -21.04
CA THR A 254 0.94 -6.09 -21.64
C THR A 254 1.88 -5.32 -22.56
N PHE A 255 1.34 -4.44 -23.40
CA PHE A 255 2.13 -3.63 -24.32
C PHE A 255 3.05 -2.67 -23.56
N ALA A 256 2.56 -2.00 -22.51
CA ALA A 256 3.37 -1.15 -21.65
C ALA A 256 4.54 -1.90 -21.02
N HIS A 257 4.30 -3.09 -20.49
CA HIS A 257 5.35 -3.90 -19.90
C HIS A 257 6.44 -4.27 -20.92
N ILE A 258 6.04 -4.84 -22.07
CA ILE A 258 6.98 -5.26 -23.12
C ILE A 258 7.75 -4.06 -23.70
N TYR A 259 7.05 -2.95 -23.96
CA TYR A 259 7.66 -1.74 -24.50
C TYR A 259 8.66 -1.14 -23.51
N PHE A 260 8.29 -1.06 -22.22
CA PHE A 260 9.20 -0.62 -21.18
C PHE A 260 10.44 -1.52 -21.10
N GLU A 261 10.26 -2.83 -21.00
CA GLU A 261 11.37 -3.77 -20.86
C GLU A 261 12.33 -3.71 -22.05
N ARG A 262 11.81 -3.71 -23.29
CA ARG A 262 12.65 -3.77 -24.50
C ARG A 262 13.22 -2.45 -24.96
N VAL A 263 12.53 -1.33 -24.69
CA VAL A 263 12.91 -0.01 -25.18
C VAL A 263 13.43 0.86 -24.04
N LEU A 264 12.58 1.17 -23.06
CA LEU A 264 12.86 2.24 -22.08
C LEU A 264 13.80 1.81 -20.94
N SER A 265 13.73 0.56 -20.47
CA SER A 265 14.53 0.06 -19.33
C SER A 265 16.04 0.09 -19.57
N ARG A 266 16.44 0.11 -20.85
CA ARG A 266 17.83 0.17 -21.30
C ARG A 266 18.44 1.56 -21.14
N GLU A 267 17.59 2.59 -21.06
CA GLU A 267 18.01 3.97 -20.86
C GLU A 267 18.34 4.27 -19.40
N ILE A 268 17.82 3.47 -18.45
CA ILE A 268 18.03 3.68 -17.02
C ILE A 268 19.36 3.05 -16.58
N LYS A 269 20.36 3.91 -16.34
CA LYS A 269 21.66 3.52 -15.76
C LYS A 269 21.89 4.13 -14.38
N TYR A 270 21.42 5.35 -14.20
CA TYR A 270 21.56 6.13 -12.98
C TYR A 270 20.22 6.68 -12.49
N PHE A 271 20.22 7.26 -11.30
CA PHE A 271 19.02 7.85 -10.70
C PHE A 271 18.47 9.04 -11.52
N ASP A 272 19.35 9.84 -12.13
CA ASP A 272 18.93 10.97 -12.97
C ASP A 272 18.26 10.51 -14.27
N ASP A 273 18.68 9.35 -14.82
CA ASP A 273 18.00 8.73 -15.97
C ASP A 273 16.57 8.31 -15.59
N PHE A 274 16.39 7.77 -14.38
CA PHE A 274 15.07 7.42 -13.84
C PHE A 274 14.19 8.66 -13.67
N ILE A 275 14.71 9.75 -13.09
CA ILE A 275 13.97 11.01 -12.96
C ILE A 275 13.55 11.54 -14.34
N THR A 276 14.50 11.60 -15.28
CA THR A 276 14.26 12.08 -16.65
C THR A 276 13.18 11.25 -17.34
N LEU A 277 13.20 9.92 -17.15
CA LEU A 277 12.22 9.01 -17.71
C LEU A 277 10.82 9.23 -17.11
N VAL A 278 10.70 9.28 -15.78
CA VAL A 278 9.40 9.50 -15.11
C VAL A 278 8.82 10.87 -15.49
N GLU A 279 9.66 11.89 -15.52
CA GLU A 279 9.29 13.25 -15.90
C GLU A 279 8.78 13.30 -17.35
N GLY A 280 9.55 12.74 -18.28
CA GLY A 280 9.19 12.67 -19.70
C GLY A 280 7.88 11.94 -19.96
N LEU A 281 7.68 10.78 -19.31
CA LEU A 281 6.43 10.02 -19.42
C LEU A 281 5.23 10.75 -18.79
N THR A 282 5.47 11.55 -17.75
CA THR A 282 4.44 12.38 -17.12
C THR A 282 4.00 13.50 -18.07
N TYR A 283 4.94 14.23 -18.67
CA TYR A 283 4.62 15.27 -19.66
C TYR A 283 4.01 14.73 -20.95
N ALA A 284 4.45 13.54 -21.40
CA ALA A 284 3.88 12.88 -22.57
C ALA A 284 2.50 12.23 -22.30
N HIS A 285 1.99 12.28 -21.06
CA HIS A 285 0.73 11.66 -20.65
C HIS A 285 0.65 10.15 -20.94
N LEU A 286 1.68 9.41 -20.53
CA LEU A 286 1.79 7.95 -20.72
C LEU A 286 1.66 7.20 -19.37
N PRO A 287 0.47 7.15 -18.75
CA PRO A 287 0.31 6.60 -17.40
C PRO A 287 0.61 5.11 -17.30
N ALA A 288 0.35 4.32 -18.35
CA ALA A 288 0.64 2.88 -18.35
C ALA A 288 2.14 2.61 -18.29
N LEU A 289 2.95 3.34 -19.06
CA LEU A 289 4.42 3.23 -19.00
C LEU A 289 4.97 3.79 -17.68
N ARG A 290 4.37 4.86 -17.14
CA ARG A 290 4.74 5.37 -15.80
C ARG A 290 4.54 4.31 -14.71
N LYS A 291 3.46 3.50 -14.79
CA LYS A 291 3.23 2.39 -13.86
C LYS A 291 4.26 1.25 -14.01
N GLU A 292 4.79 1.02 -15.22
CA GLU A 292 5.87 0.06 -15.40
C GLU A 292 7.24 0.59 -14.92
N VAL A 293 7.48 1.89 -15.04
CA VAL A 293 8.64 2.54 -14.39
C VAL A 293 8.53 2.43 -12.86
N GLU A 294 7.34 2.64 -12.31
CA GLU A 294 7.04 2.45 -10.89
C GLU A 294 7.26 0.99 -10.46
N ARG A 295 6.81 0.01 -11.26
CA ARG A 295 7.08 -1.42 -11.02
C ARG A 295 8.56 -1.72 -10.95
N PHE A 296 9.32 -1.24 -11.94
CA PHE A 296 10.75 -1.45 -12.04
C PHE A 296 11.49 -0.95 -10.79
N ILE A 297 11.23 0.28 -10.37
CA ILE A 297 11.92 0.84 -9.20
C ILE A 297 11.45 0.19 -7.89
N CYS A 298 10.17 -0.18 -7.75
CA CYS A 298 9.70 -0.97 -6.62
C CYS A 298 10.42 -2.32 -6.52
N GLN A 299 10.59 -3.03 -7.64
CA GLN A 299 11.35 -4.29 -7.67
C GLN A 299 12.81 -4.09 -7.24
N GLU A 300 13.48 -3.05 -7.72
CA GLU A 300 14.85 -2.73 -7.30
C GLU A 300 14.92 -2.43 -5.80
N VAL A 301 14.01 -1.59 -5.28
CA VAL A 301 13.93 -1.23 -3.85
C VAL A 301 13.71 -2.46 -2.97
N ILE A 302 12.78 -3.34 -3.34
CA ILE A 302 12.51 -4.59 -2.61
C ILE A 302 13.75 -5.49 -2.58
N GLN A 303 14.48 -5.57 -3.70
CA GLN A 303 15.70 -6.39 -3.78
C GLN A 303 16.86 -5.84 -2.94
N ILE A 304 17.04 -4.51 -2.91
CA ILE A 304 18.15 -3.88 -2.16
C ILE A 304 17.79 -3.46 -0.75
N GLN A 305 16.55 -3.72 -0.31
CA GLN A 305 15.96 -3.14 0.90
C GLN A 305 16.85 -3.24 2.15
N ALA A 306 17.51 -4.38 2.36
CA ALA A 306 18.38 -4.60 3.53
C ALA A 306 19.65 -3.71 3.53
N ASP A 307 20.12 -3.32 2.35
CA ASP A 307 21.33 -2.53 2.13
C ASP A 307 21.01 -1.10 1.64
N MET A 308 19.74 -0.69 1.65
CA MET A 308 19.32 0.56 1.04
C MET A 308 19.78 1.76 1.86
N ASP A 309 20.50 2.67 1.21
CA ASP A 309 20.90 3.95 1.79
C ASP A 309 19.66 4.80 2.16
N PRO A 310 19.52 5.25 3.42
CA PRO A 310 18.45 6.16 3.83
C PRO A 310 18.38 7.45 3.01
N SER A 311 19.52 7.95 2.50
CA SER A 311 19.55 9.12 1.61
C SER A 311 18.86 8.84 0.28
N PHE A 312 19.14 7.67 -0.32
CA PHE A 312 18.46 7.23 -1.54
C PHE A 312 16.95 7.06 -1.33
N ALA A 313 16.54 6.48 -0.20
CA ALA A 313 15.12 6.35 0.16
C ALA A 313 14.42 7.72 0.25
N LYS A 314 15.05 8.72 0.87
CA LYS A 314 14.53 10.09 0.98
C LYS A 314 14.37 10.75 -0.40
N LYS A 315 15.35 10.57 -1.30
CA LYS A 315 15.24 11.06 -2.69
C LYS A 315 14.09 10.39 -3.43
N LEU A 316 13.96 9.07 -3.33
CA LEU A 316 12.83 8.33 -3.91
C LEU A 316 11.49 8.79 -3.37
N LEU A 317 11.39 9.12 -2.08
CA LEU A 317 10.17 9.63 -1.48
C LEU A 317 9.73 10.95 -2.13
N LEU A 318 10.66 11.90 -2.28
CA LEU A 318 10.39 13.19 -2.93
C LEU A 318 9.97 13.02 -4.40
N VAL A 319 10.66 12.15 -5.14
CA VAL A 319 10.34 11.86 -6.55
C VAL A 319 8.99 11.17 -6.68
N SER A 320 8.67 10.24 -5.76
CA SER A 320 7.40 9.52 -5.75
C SER A 320 6.20 10.45 -5.49
N GLU A 321 6.35 11.40 -4.57
CA GLU A 321 5.33 12.42 -4.31
C GLU A 321 5.17 13.35 -5.51
N LYS A 322 6.28 13.86 -6.07
CA LYS A 322 6.26 14.80 -7.20
C LYS A 322 5.52 14.22 -8.42
N TYR A 323 5.79 12.96 -8.75
CA TYR A 323 5.27 12.34 -9.98
C TYR A 323 4.09 11.38 -9.74
N ASN A 324 3.53 11.37 -8.53
CA ASN A 324 2.40 10.54 -8.12
C ASN A 324 2.64 9.03 -8.36
N LEU A 325 3.79 8.55 -7.88
CA LEU A 325 4.15 7.12 -7.83
C LEU A 325 3.68 6.55 -6.48
N GLU A 326 2.38 6.31 -6.36
CA GLU A 326 1.69 5.95 -5.10
C GLU A 326 2.20 4.68 -4.42
N VAL A 327 2.48 3.62 -5.19
CA VAL A 327 2.99 2.33 -4.67
C VAL A 327 4.42 2.51 -4.20
N LEU A 328 5.25 3.22 -4.96
CA LEU A 328 6.61 3.54 -4.54
C LEU A 328 6.61 4.40 -3.27
N LYS A 329 5.77 5.45 -3.22
CA LYS A 329 5.62 6.32 -2.05
C LYS A 329 5.26 5.50 -0.81
N MET A 330 4.31 4.59 -0.93
CA MET A 330 3.90 3.70 0.16
C MET A 330 5.07 2.84 0.66
N VAL A 331 5.78 2.15 -0.24
CA VAL A 331 6.92 1.28 0.13
C VAL A 331 8.02 2.09 0.83
N ILE A 332 8.36 3.26 0.30
CA ILE A 332 9.41 4.10 0.87
C ILE A 332 8.99 4.72 2.21
N ASN A 333 7.72 5.13 2.35
CA ASN A 333 7.16 5.58 3.61
C ASN A 333 7.25 4.48 4.68
N GLY A 334 6.86 3.25 4.34
CA GLY A 334 6.98 2.10 5.23
C GLY A 334 8.41 1.86 5.68
N PHE A 335 9.33 1.85 4.72
CA PHE A 335 10.75 1.65 5.00
C PHE A 335 11.31 2.69 5.97
N LEU A 336 11.02 3.98 5.73
CA LEU A 336 11.49 5.05 6.60
C LEU A 336 10.80 5.02 7.97
N VAL A 337 9.51 4.68 8.04
CA VAL A 337 8.80 4.53 9.32
C VAL A 337 9.39 3.41 10.16
N ASP A 338 9.73 2.28 9.55
CA ASP A 338 10.38 1.16 10.23
C ASP A 338 11.74 1.59 10.81
N GLN A 339 12.54 2.35 10.04
CA GLN A 339 13.80 2.92 10.54
C GLN A 339 13.58 3.90 11.71
N ILE A 340 12.60 4.80 11.58
CA ILE A 340 12.25 5.79 12.61
C ILE A 340 11.81 5.08 13.90
N ILE A 341 11.04 3.99 13.79
CA ILE A 341 10.57 3.21 14.94
C ILE A 341 11.69 2.38 15.56
N ALA A 342 12.60 1.83 14.75
CA ALA A 342 13.77 1.11 15.25
C ALA A 342 14.77 2.02 15.99
N ASN A 343 14.72 3.34 15.74
CA ASN A 343 15.57 4.31 16.42
C ASN A 343 15.14 4.56 17.88
N SER A 344 16.12 4.65 18.78
CA SER A 344 15.93 4.93 20.21
C SER A 344 15.23 6.27 20.52
N ASN A 345 15.35 7.28 19.65
CA ASN A 345 14.68 8.58 19.81
C ASN A 345 13.98 9.01 18.51
N PRO A 346 12.78 8.48 18.26
CA PRO A 346 12.12 8.75 17.00
C PRO A 346 11.69 10.20 16.73
N PRO A 347 11.27 11.01 17.73
CA PRO A 347 11.02 12.43 17.50
C PRO A 347 12.26 13.16 16.95
N LYS A 348 13.45 12.84 17.46
CA LYS A 348 14.70 13.43 16.96
C LYS A 348 15.00 12.97 15.54
N GLU A 349 14.81 11.69 15.26
CA GLU A 349 15.01 11.12 13.92
C GLU A 349 14.11 11.80 12.88
N LEU A 350 12.84 12.01 13.23
CA LEU A 350 11.89 12.68 12.36
C LEU A 350 12.29 14.13 12.02
N VAL A 351 12.88 14.85 12.98
CA VAL A 351 13.42 16.21 12.75
C VAL A 351 14.63 16.16 11.82
N ASN A 352 15.54 15.19 11.99
CA ASN A 352 16.69 15.01 11.10
C ASN A 352 16.24 14.72 9.66
N ILE A 353 15.32 13.77 9.49
CA ILE A 353 14.75 13.42 8.18
C ILE A 353 14.09 14.64 7.54
N THR A 354 13.39 15.47 8.32
CA THR A 354 12.77 16.70 7.82
C THR A 354 13.81 17.65 7.23
N HIS A 355 14.90 17.92 7.96
CA HIS A 355 15.97 18.80 7.48
C HIS A 355 16.68 18.23 6.24
N GLU A 356 16.94 16.93 6.21
CA GLU A 356 17.56 16.27 5.06
C GLU A 356 16.67 16.27 3.82
N LEU A 357 15.36 16.04 3.99
CA LEU A 357 14.40 16.15 2.89
C LEU A 357 14.36 17.58 2.34
N GLN A 358 14.38 18.60 3.21
CA GLN A 358 14.47 19.99 2.78
C GLN A 358 15.72 20.22 1.93
N GLN A 359 16.89 19.77 2.39
CA GLN A 359 18.15 19.91 1.65
C GLN A 359 18.12 19.18 0.29
N MET A 360 17.72 17.90 0.27
CA MET A 360 17.68 17.11 -0.96
C MET A 360 16.66 17.63 -1.96
N ALA A 361 15.56 18.20 -1.50
CA ALA A 361 14.55 18.76 -2.39
C ALA A 361 15.14 19.93 -3.21
N HIS A 362 16.03 20.75 -2.63
CA HIS A 362 16.77 21.79 -3.35
C HIS A 362 17.76 21.22 -4.37
N GLU A 363 18.31 20.02 -4.13
CA GLU A 363 19.21 19.34 -5.09
C GLU A 363 18.43 18.73 -6.27
N ILE A 364 17.17 18.34 -6.04
CA ILE A 364 16.30 17.73 -7.05
C ILE A 364 15.58 18.80 -7.90
N GLN A 365 15.52 20.07 -7.47
CA GLN A 365 14.77 21.13 -8.17
C GLN A 365 15.30 22.58 -8.02
N GLU A 366 14.99 23.39 -9.04
CA GLU A 366 15.18 24.86 -9.09
C GLU A 366 13.87 25.71 -8.88
N ASN A 367 12.69 25.16 -8.50
CA ASN A 367 11.39 25.90 -8.57
C ASN A 367 10.46 25.91 -7.32
N GLU A 368 9.52 26.88 -7.30
CA GLU A 368 8.78 27.51 -6.17
C GLU A 368 7.80 26.66 -5.29
N ASN A 369 7.67 25.34 -5.48
CA ASN A 369 6.69 24.52 -4.71
C ASN A 369 7.31 23.54 -3.70
N LEU A 370 8.57 23.78 -3.34
CA LEU A 370 9.36 22.86 -2.52
C LEU A 370 8.83 22.65 -1.10
N GLU A 371 8.43 23.75 -0.46
CA GLU A 371 7.96 23.73 0.93
C GLU A 371 6.67 22.91 1.07
N ASN A 372 5.78 23.00 0.08
CA ASN A 372 4.56 22.22 0.04
C ASN A 372 4.86 20.73 -0.15
N LEU A 373 5.75 20.38 -1.08
CA LEU A 373 6.14 19.00 -1.34
C LEU A 373 6.73 18.34 -0.09
N VAL A 374 7.74 18.97 0.50
CA VAL A 374 8.41 18.46 1.70
C VAL A 374 7.45 18.47 2.89
N GLY A 375 6.61 19.50 3.02
CA GLY A 375 5.60 19.61 4.08
C GLY A 375 4.61 18.45 4.06
N THR A 376 4.09 18.08 2.89
CA THR A 376 3.20 16.92 2.72
C THR A 376 3.90 15.63 3.11
N VAL A 377 5.08 15.36 2.53
CA VAL A 377 5.85 14.15 2.81
C VAL A 377 6.19 14.00 4.29
N VAL A 378 6.64 15.07 4.92
CA VAL A 378 6.97 15.06 6.35
C VAL A 378 5.72 14.78 7.16
N THR A 379 4.61 15.45 6.88
CA THR A 379 3.32 15.24 7.57
C THR A 379 2.89 13.78 7.49
N ASP A 380 2.92 13.19 6.29
CA ASP A 380 2.59 11.78 6.07
C ASP A 380 3.47 10.86 6.91
N LEU A 381 4.80 11.06 6.89
CA LEU A 381 5.73 10.29 7.71
C LEU A 381 5.44 10.42 9.21
N GLN A 382 5.14 11.64 9.70
CA GLN A 382 4.85 11.84 11.12
C GLN A 382 3.57 11.12 11.53
N GLU A 383 2.53 11.25 10.71
CA GLU A 383 1.24 10.64 10.97
C GLU A 383 1.33 9.12 10.92
N LEU A 384 1.95 8.56 9.87
CA LEU A 384 2.13 7.13 9.72
C LEU A 384 2.96 6.55 10.86
N THR A 385 4.07 7.19 11.24
CA THR A 385 4.87 6.78 12.41
C THR A 385 4.02 6.70 13.67
N ARG A 386 3.16 7.69 13.93
CA ARG A 386 2.28 7.69 15.10
C ARG A 386 1.20 6.61 15.01
N ARG A 387 0.68 6.30 13.82
CA ARG A 387 -0.37 5.30 13.60
C ARG A 387 0.18 3.87 13.74
N VAL A 388 1.35 3.57 13.17
CA VAL A 388 1.98 2.24 13.23
C VAL A 388 2.40 1.88 14.65
N ARG A 389 2.95 2.83 15.43
CA ARG A 389 3.32 2.61 16.84
C ARG A 389 2.18 2.18 17.77
N ARG A 390 0.94 2.36 17.34
CA ARG A 390 -0.24 1.97 18.12
C ARG A 390 -0.58 0.49 17.97
N VAL A 391 -0.01 -0.17 16.97
CA VAL A 391 -0.33 -1.55 16.59
C VAL A 391 0.86 -2.44 16.86
N SER A 392 0.61 -3.61 17.43
CA SER A 392 1.60 -4.68 17.56
C SER A 392 1.26 -5.84 16.63
N LEU A 393 2.29 -6.55 16.16
CA LEU A 393 2.10 -7.87 15.55
C LEU A 393 1.83 -8.87 16.67
N SER A 394 0.71 -9.57 16.62
CA SER A 394 0.45 -10.65 17.57
C SER A 394 1.25 -11.88 17.13
N HIS A 395 2.23 -12.28 17.94
CA HIS A 395 2.82 -13.61 17.80
C HIS A 395 1.79 -14.63 18.23
N SER A 396 1.30 -15.45 17.30
CA SER A 396 0.50 -16.63 17.65
C SER A 396 1.26 -17.45 18.69
N PRO A 397 0.68 -17.76 19.86
CA PRO A 397 1.32 -18.63 20.84
C PRO A 397 1.20 -20.08 20.36
N SER A 398 2.17 -20.54 19.58
CA SER A 398 2.44 -21.97 19.48
C SER A 398 3.11 -22.42 20.78
N GLN A 399 2.28 -22.87 21.72
CA GLN A 399 2.51 -23.79 22.83
C GLN A 399 3.85 -23.75 23.62
N SER A 400 3.66 -23.72 24.94
CA SER A 400 4.54 -24.08 26.05
C SER A 400 5.34 -22.94 26.73
N SER A 401 4.93 -22.74 27.98
CA SER A 401 5.61 -22.13 29.12
C SER A 401 7.14 -22.22 29.12
N HIS A 402 7.82 -21.11 29.46
CA HIS A 402 8.55 -20.95 30.73
C HIS A 402 9.05 -19.51 30.91
N SER A 403 9.06 -19.11 32.16
CA SER A 403 9.39 -17.81 32.75
C SER A 403 10.87 -17.42 32.66
N GLY A 404 11.15 -16.10 32.56
CA GLY A 404 12.18 -15.44 33.37
C GLY A 404 13.38 -14.80 32.66
N SER A 405 13.34 -13.46 32.55
CA SER A 405 14.45 -12.50 32.74
C SER A 405 15.58 -12.38 31.68
N PRO A 406 16.26 -11.21 31.62
CA PRO A 406 16.78 -10.63 30.37
C PRO A 406 18.20 -11.09 30.01
N LEU A 407 18.45 -11.20 28.70
CA LEU A 407 19.71 -11.67 28.14
C LEU A 407 20.78 -10.56 28.21
N ALA A 408 21.84 -10.83 28.97
CA ALA A 408 23.10 -10.11 28.90
C ALA A 408 23.87 -10.51 27.63
N THR A 409 24.45 -9.51 26.96
CA THR A 409 25.49 -9.67 25.92
C THR A 409 26.68 -10.51 26.41
N PRO A 410 27.30 -11.26 25.49
CA PRO A 410 28.76 -11.21 25.44
C PRO A 410 29.33 -11.08 24.03
N THR A 411 30.39 -10.29 23.97
CA THR A 411 31.35 -10.05 22.88
C THR A 411 32.32 -11.23 22.65
N ASN A 412 32.88 -11.25 21.42
CA ASN A 412 34.16 -11.81 20.94
C ASN A 412 34.22 -13.25 20.37
N GLY A 413 34.24 -13.33 19.02
CA GLY A 413 35.42 -13.62 18.18
C GLY A 413 36.15 -14.98 18.26
N SER A 414 36.14 -15.75 17.15
CA SER A 414 37.33 -16.34 16.47
C SER A 414 36.92 -17.23 15.27
N GLY A 415 37.71 -17.23 14.19
CA GLY A 415 37.44 -17.81 12.86
C GLY A 415 37.62 -19.32 12.71
N SER A 416 37.08 -19.95 11.65
CA SER A 416 37.70 -20.28 10.34
C SER A 416 36.75 -21.26 9.58
N PRO A 417 37.03 -21.80 8.38
CA PRO A 417 37.59 -21.29 7.12
C PRO A 417 36.62 -21.43 5.91
N SER A 418 37.04 -20.89 4.76
CA SER A 418 36.38 -20.80 3.45
C SER A 418 36.03 -22.12 2.74
N VAL A 419 34.89 -22.13 2.01
CA VAL A 419 34.68 -22.92 0.78
C VAL A 419 34.01 -21.99 -0.27
N PRO A 420 34.50 -21.94 -1.52
CA PRO A 420 33.97 -21.03 -2.54
C PRO A 420 32.76 -21.66 -3.25
N ALA A 421 31.68 -20.91 -3.39
CA ALA A 421 30.57 -21.26 -4.28
C ALA A 421 30.50 -20.24 -5.44
N PRO A 422 30.37 -20.73 -6.70
CA PRO A 422 30.35 -19.92 -7.91
C PRO A 422 28.94 -19.40 -8.21
N PHE A 423 28.87 -18.49 -9.19
CA PHE A 423 27.71 -17.77 -9.74
C PHE A 423 27.50 -16.36 -9.19
N ASP A 424 28.12 -15.42 -9.91
CA ASP A 424 27.74 -14.01 -9.99
C ASP A 424 26.23 -13.89 -10.19
N SER A 425 25.54 -13.42 -9.15
CA SER A 425 24.19 -12.86 -9.29
C SER A 425 24.31 -11.43 -9.80
N PRO A 426 23.41 -10.96 -10.69
CA PRO A 426 23.50 -9.60 -11.21
C PRO A 426 23.33 -8.62 -10.06
N THR A 427 24.39 -7.89 -9.77
CA THR A 427 24.37 -6.76 -8.83
C THR A 427 23.32 -5.76 -9.33
N SER A 428 22.37 -5.39 -8.46
CA SER A 428 21.38 -4.33 -8.72
C SER A 428 22.09 -3.12 -9.35
N ARG A 429 21.49 -2.55 -10.40
CA ARG A 429 22.09 -1.41 -11.12
C ARG A 429 22.29 -0.20 -10.19
N PHE A 430 21.48 -0.10 -9.15
CA PHE A 430 21.56 0.97 -8.14
C PHE A 430 22.59 0.74 -7.03
N LYS A 431 23.13 -0.48 -6.84
CA LYS A 431 24.30 -0.70 -5.95
C LYS A 431 25.56 0.04 -6.42
N ARG A 432 25.62 0.49 -7.68
CA ARG A 432 26.71 1.36 -8.18
C ARG A 432 26.53 2.83 -7.79
N VAL A 433 25.34 3.24 -7.37
CA VAL A 433 25.00 4.64 -7.07
C VAL A 433 25.30 4.99 -5.61
N SER A 434 25.32 4.02 -4.68
CA SER A 434 25.71 4.26 -3.28
C SER A 434 27.23 4.37 -3.06
N LEU A 435 28.04 4.25 -4.11
CA LEU A 435 29.51 4.21 -4.05
C LEU A 435 30.19 5.31 -4.88
N ALA A 436 29.45 6.34 -5.33
CA ALA A 436 30.00 7.47 -6.08
C ALA A 436 29.69 8.80 -5.39
#